data_AF-A0A5M3VPJ9-F1
#
_entry.id   AF-A0A5M3VPJ9-F1
#
_cell.length_a   1.000
_cell.length_b   1.000
_cell.length_c   1.000
_cell.angle_alpha   90.00
_cell.angle_beta   90.00
_cell.angle_gamma   90.00
#
_symmetry.space_group_name_H-M   'P 1'
#
loop_
_entity.id
_entity.type
_entity.pdbx_description
1 polymer ?
#
loop_
_entity_poly.entity_id
_entity_poly.type
_entity_poly.pdbx_seq_one_letter_code
_entity_poly.pdbx_strand_id
1 'polypeptide(L)'
;MPEQVPDRRERRKALTRRSIADTAQRLFAERGFEAVTVAEIAVAADVATKTIFNYFPAKEQLFFDAEPRLLPPDLPDASWTSPETLRQGLAEWACATAPLATPAAALDRRATVYRDSPLLRAHARAAFAARESALARAIEAGQLATSPGVMAALLLAAVREAWESALLMLAEKENPGDAAAHGRRSLMNALDLLSRSRAPVRTSRPRSTPPETLDLLNPPGPAPRERVSIVRVARVAGVSATTVSHTLNGRRPVAAETRDRVLEAIRQLGYRPNVLARGLRTNRSQTVGLVIPDITNPFYPALARGLQDVLRPAGYDEIISNTDGDRGRERAAIEQMIARQVDGLAFAVFHTHAEDLRPAIEAGIPVVRLGGTLVQDGVDLVHSDDEGGAAEATRYLLGRGYRRIGFVCGPGAEGPAAERVAGYRSALAAAGVAAGPELVAYTHFSRHGGGAGVSRLLDLAEPPDAVLCANDLMAIGALDAAGGRGLAVPGDLAVMGFDDIDAASLVRPRLTTMANPAREIGRACGMRLLERLSGEPAALIPMEIVIPARLVERESA
;
A
#
# COMPACT_ATOMS: atom_id res chain seq x y z
N MET A 1 -40.41 21.49 9.92
CA MET A 1 -39.10 20.79 9.82
C MET A 1 -38.29 21.55 8.78
N PRO A 2 -37.33 22.41 9.16
CA PRO A 2 -36.57 23.15 8.16
C PRO A 2 -35.49 22.24 7.59
N GLU A 3 -35.62 21.96 6.29
CA GLU A 3 -34.68 21.23 5.45
C GLU A 3 -33.32 21.94 5.48
N GLN A 4 -32.25 21.24 5.87
CA GLN A 4 -30.91 21.82 5.89
C GLN A 4 -30.46 22.15 4.47
N VAL A 5 -30.45 23.44 4.13
CA VAL A 5 -29.91 23.96 2.88
C VAL A 5 -28.38 23.74 2.89
N PRO A 6 -27.80 22.98 1.94
CA PRO A 6 -26.38 22.68 1.95
C PRO A 6 -25.54 23.95 1.78
N ASP A 7 -24.41 24.01 2.50
CA ASP A 7 -23.43 25.11 2.50
C ASP A 7 -23.11 25.58 1.06
N ARG A 8 -22.93 26.88 0.88
CA ARG A 8 -22.65 27.53 -0.42
C ARG A 8 -21.39 26.95 -1.07
N ARG A 9 -20.43 26.45 -0.27
CA ARG A 9 -19.23 25.73 -0.73
C ARG A 9 -19.53 24.30 -1.18
N GLU A 10 -20.44 23.61 -0.51
CA GLU A 10 -20.97 22.28 -0.87
C GLU A 10 -21.80 22.35 -2.15
N ARG A 11 -22.71 23.34 -2.27
CA ARG A 11 -23.50 23.58 -3.49
C ARG A 11 -22.65 23.93 -4.70
N ARG A 12 -21.60 24.75 -4.54
CA ARG A 12 -20.69 25.12 -5.64
C ARG A 12 -19.77 23.96 -6.04
N LYS A 13 -19.30 23.16 -5.06
CA LYS A 13 -18.58 21.90 -5.33
C LYS A 13 -19.49 20.87 -6.02
N ALA A 14 -20.75 20.75 -5.63
CA ALA A 14 -21.72 19.85 -6.25
C ALA A 14 -22.07 20.29 -7.69
N LEU A 15 -22.26 21.58 -7.94
CA LEU A 15 -22.52 22.14 -9.28
C LEU A 15 -21.29 22.03 -10.21
N THR A 16 -20.08 22.26 -9.70
CA THR A 16 -18.84 22.08 -10.48
C THR A 16 -18.54 20.60 -10.75
N ARG A 17 -18.79 19.70 -9.78
CA ARG A 17 -18.69 18.24 -9.98
C ARG A 17 -19.68 17.73 -11.02
N ARG A 18 -20.91 18.25 -11.01
CA ARG A 18 -21.97 17.88 -11.97
C ARG A 18 -21.69 18.42 -13.38
N SER A 19 -21.20 19.65 -13.51
CA SER A 19 -20.82 20.23 -14.81
C SER A 19 -19.60 19.56 -15.45
N ILE A 20 -18.66 19.06 -14.63
CA ILE A 20 -17.50 18.29 -15.07
C ILE A 20 -17.93 16.86 -15.48
N ALA A 21 -18.85 16.24 -14.74
CA ALA A 21 -19.42 14.93 -15.09
C ALA A 21 -20.20 14.97 -16.41
N ASP A 22 -21.04 15.99 -16.62
CA ASP A 22 -21.84 16.13 -17.85
C ASP A 22 -20.99 16.44 -19.10
N THR A 23 -19.84 17.11 -18.95
CA THR A 23 -18.92 17.40 -20.06
C THR A 23 -18.05 16.18 -20.40
N ALA A 24 -17.65 15.41 -19.38
CA ALA A 24 -16.92 14.16 -19.54
C ALA A 24 -17.80 13.07 -20.20
N GLN A 25 -19.07 12.93 -19.81
CA GLN A 25 -20.02 12.02 -20.46
C GLN A 25 -20.20 12.31 -21.96
N ARG A 26 -20.17 13.58 -22.38
CA ARG A 26 -20.28 13.95 -23.80
C ARG A 26 -19.02 13.59 -24.61
N LEU A 27 -17.84 13.77 -24.05
CA LEU A 27 -16.57 13.41 -24.71
C LEU A 27 -16.31 11.90 -24.75
N PHE A 28 -16.81 11.14 -23.77
CA PHE A 28 -16.75 9.67 -23.76
C PHE A 28 -17.78 9.01 -24.70
N ALA A 29 -18.97 9.61 -24.84
CA ALA A 29 -19.96 9.17 -25.83
C ALA A 29 -19.48 9.37 -27.29
N GLU A 30 -18.61 10.35 -27.56
CA GLU A 30 -18.02 10.58 -28.89
C GLU A 30 -16.88 9.62 -29.26
N ARG A 31 -16.31 8.86 -28.29
CA ARG A 31 -15.13 7.98 -28.51
C ARG A 31 -15.17 6.58 -27.88
N GLY A 32 -16.25 6.19 -27.20
CA GLY A 32 -16.58 4.78 -26.90
C GLY A 32 -15.85 4.10 -25.74
N PHE A 33 -15.25 4.84 -24.80
CA PHE A 33 -14.58 4.29 -23.60
C PHE A 33 -14.98 5.09 -22.35
N GLU A 34 -15.01 4.51 -21.14
CA GLU A 34 -15.44 5.21 -19.91
C GLU A 34 -14.32 5.33 -18.83
N ALA A 35 -14.21 6.56 -18.27
CA ALA A 35 -13.55 7.05 -17.04
C ALA A 35 -12.10 7.64 -17.08
N VAL A 36 -11.98 8.90 -16.58
CA VAL A 36 -10.78 9.78 -16.42
C VAL A 36 -10.94 10.77 -15.22
N THR A 37 -9.96 10.82 -14.32
CA THR A 37 -9.62 11.87 -13.32
C THR A 37 -8.13 12.30 -13.40
N VAL A 38 -7.70 13.41 -12.77
CA VAL A 38 -6.26 13.82 -12.69
C VAL A 38 -5.41 12.78 -11.94
N ALA A 39 -6.00 12.13 -10.94
CA ALA A 39 -5.42 10.95 -10.30
C ALA A 39 -5.33 9.78 -11.30
N GLU A 40 -6.31 9.60 -12.19
CA GLU A 40 -6.24 8.61 -13.26
C GLU A 40 -5.34 9.00 -14.44
N ILE A 41 -4.94 10.27 -14.61
CA ILE A 41 -3.90 10.68 -15.58
C ILE A 41 -2.51 10.41 -15.00
N ALA A 42 -2.30 10.67 -13.71
CA ALA A 42 -1.08 10.27 -13.00
C ALA A 42 -0.98 8.73 -12.91
N VAL A 43 -2.11 8.05 -12.67
CA VAL A 43 -2.19 6.59 -12.72
C VAL A 43 -2.11 6.08 -14.15
N ALA A 44 -2.63 6.75 -15.18
CA ALA A 44 -2.44 6.31 -16.57
C ALA A 44 -1.01 6.55 -17.06
N ALA A 45 -0.31 7.57 -16.56
CA ALA A 45 1.11 7.76 -16.80
C ALA A 45 1.95 6.70 -16.06
N ASP A 46 1.60 6.40 -14.80
CA ASP A 46 2.22 5.35 -13.97
C ASP A 46 1.88 3.94 -14.47
N VAL A 47 0.69 3.73 -15.05
CA VAL A 47 0.21 2.48 -15.67
C VAL A 47 0.79 2.33 -17.07
N ALA A 48 0.88 3.37 -17.90
CA ALA A 48 1.59 3.28 -19.19
C ALA A 48 3.09 3.00 -18.98
N THR A 49 3.66 3.54 -17.90
CA THR A 49 4.98 3.17 -17.39
C THR A 49 4.92 1.67 -17.01
N LYS A 50 4.17 1.26 -15.99
CA LYS A 50 4.13 -0.12 -15.43
C LYS A 50 3.68 -1.23 -16.39
N THR A 51 2.78 -0.95 -17.33
CA THR A 51 2.27 -1.91 -18.33
C THR A 51 3.33 -2.27 -19.38
N ILE A 52 4.28 -1.38 -19.65
CA ILE A 52 5.45 -1.69 -20.48
C ILE A 52 6.56 -2.36 -19.63
N PHE A 53 6.64 -2.07 -18.32
CA PHE A 53 7.60 -2.70 -17.37
C PHE A 53 7.26 -4.14 -16.99
N ASN A 54 5.99 -4.56 -17.07
CA ASN A 54 5.56 -5.91 -16.67
C ASN A 54 6.00 -7.06 -17.62
N TYR A 55 6.72 -6.79 -18.72
CA TYR A 55 7.02 -7.81 -19.75
C TYR A 55 8.48 -8.29 -19.87
N PHE A 56 9.46 -7.75 -19.11
CA PHE A 56 10.87 -8.19 -19.25
C PHE A 56 11.63 -8.29 -17.91
N PRO A 57 11.60 -9.46 -17.23
CA PRO A 57 12.11 -9.62 -15.85
C PRO A 57 13.64 -9.58 -15.73
N ALA A 58 14.40 -9.87 -16.78
CA ALA A 58 15.86 -10.03 -16.69
C ALA A 58 16.65 -8.70 -16.73
N LYS A 59 16.00 -7.56 -16.99
CA LYS A 59 16.66 -6.27 -17.23
C LYS A 59 16.45 -5.25 -16.10
N GLU A 60 15.53 -5.51 -15.16
CA GLU A 60 15.27 -4.65 -14.00
C GLU A 60 16.46 -4.58 -13.03
N GLN A 61 17.16 -5.69 -12.82
CA GLN A 61 18.29 -5.75 -11.90
C GLN A 61 19.39 -4.76 -12.30
N LEU A 62 19.70 -4.64 -13.61
CA LEU A 62 20.71 -3.72 -14.12
C LEU A 62 20.35 -2.23 -13.99
N PHE A 63 19.06 -1.88 -14.04
CA PHE A 63 18.61 -0.50 -13.91
C PHE A 63 18.50 -0.10 -12.43
N PHE A 64 17.91 -0.94 -11.58
CA PHE A 64 17.77 -0.68 -10.14
C PHE A 64 19.11 -0.75 -9.39
N ASP A 65 20.05 -1.64 -9.77
CA ASP A 65 21.41 -1.66 -9.20
C ASP A 65 22.22 -0.40 -9.55
N ALA A 66 21.81 0.32 -10.60
CA ALA A 66 22.47 1.53 -11.08
C ALA A 66 21.75 2.83 -10.68
N GLU A 67 20.45 2.81 -10.37
CA GLU A 67 19.62 4.00 -10.12
C GLU A 67 20.13 4.90 -8.97
N PRO A 68 20.57 4.37 -7.80
CA PRO A 68 21.18 5.18 -6.74
C PRO A 68 22.51 5.83 -7.17
N ARG A 69 23.15 5.28 -8.20
CA ARG A 69 24.39 5.81 -8.78
C ARG A 69 24.13 6.78 -9.94
N LEU A 70 22.88 6.99 -10.35
CA LEU A 70 22.50 7.85 -11.48
C LEU A 70 21.93 9.20 -11.03
N LEU A 71 21.41 9.30 -9.81
CA LEU A 71 20.89 10.54 -9.22
C LEU A 71 21.93 11.18 -8.27
N PRO A 72 21.98 12.53 -8.18
CA PRO A 72 22.89 13.21 -7.25
C PRO A 72 22.44 13.02 -5.78
N PRO A 73 23.39 12.94 -4.83
CA PRO A 73 23.14 12.38 -3.49
C PRO A 73 22.36 13.28 -2.51
N ASP A 74 22.30 14.61 -2.71
CA ASP A 74 21.75 15.52 -1.69
C ASP A 74 20.72 16.49 -2.28
N LEU A 75 19.46 16.41 -1.83
CA LEU A 75 18.47 17.49 -2.02
C LEU A 75 18.66 18.56 -0.93
N PRO A 76 18.60 19.88 -1.22
CA PRO A 76 18.91 20.90 -0.21
C PRO A 76 17.80 21.12 0.83
N ASP A 77 18.24 21.63 1.98
CA ASP A 77 17.51 21.81 3.24
C ASP A 77 16.37 22.87 3.21
N ALA A 78 15.49 22.80 4.23
CA ALA A 78 14.16 23.40 4.38
C ALA A 78 14.03 24.95 4.35
N SER A 79 15.00 25.67 3.80
CA SER A 79 15.06 27.14 3.81
C SER A 79 14.28 27.84 2.67
N TRP A 80 13.72 27.08 1.72
CA TRP A 80 13.09 27.64 0.52
C TRP A 80 11.59 27.92 0.73
N THR A 81 11.29 29.15 1.12
CA THR A 81 9.92 29.56 1.54
C THR A 81 9.18 30.43 0.52
N SER A 82 9.82 30.85 -0.58
CA SER A 82 9.14 31.61 -1.65
C SER A 82 9.37 30.99 -3.03
N PRO A 83 8.42 31.15 -3.99
CA PRO A 83 8.59 30.65 -5.36
C PRO A 83 9.84 31.21 -6.06
N GLU A 84 10.29 32.41 -5.70
CA GLU A 84 11.49 33.03 -6.26
C GLU A 84 12.78 32.39 -5.71
N THR A 85 12.88 32.20 -4.38
CA THR A 85 14.06 31.59 -3.75
C THR A 85 14.14 30.10 -4.02
N LEU A 86 12.99 29.44 -4.19
CA LEU A 86 12.90 28.03 -4.59
C LEU A 86 13.32 27.85 -6.05
N ARG A 87 12.95 28.75 -6.96
CA ARG A 87 13.43 28.75 -8.36
C ARG A 87 14.92 29.01 -8.44
N GLN A 88 15.43 30.00 -7.73
CA GLN A 88 16.85 30.36 -7.77
C GLN A 88 17.73 29.29 -7.11
N GLY A 89 17.34 28.80 -5.93
CA GLY A 89 18.05 27.72 -5.23
C GLY A 89 18.05 26.39 -5.98
N LEU A 90 16.94 26.04 -6.65
CA LEU A 90 16.89 24.85 -7.52
C LEU A 90 17.68 25.04 -8.82
N ALA A 91 17.72 26.24 -9.40
CA ALA A 91 18.54 26.50 -10.58
C ALA A 91 20.05 26.44 -10.26
N GLU A 92 20.46 26.99 -9.12
CA GLU A 92 21.83 26.91 -8.61
C GLU A 92 22.21 25.47 -8.23
N TRP A 93 21.32 24.74 -7.56
CA TRP A 93 21.50 23.32 -7.24
C TRP A 93 21.55 22.46 -8.51
N ALA A 94 20.62 22.65 -9.45
CA ALA A 94 20.62 21.92 -10.72
C ALA A 94 21.90 22.21 -11.51
N CYS A 95 22.39 23.46 -11.56
CA CYS A 95 23.70 23.74 -12.16
C CYS A 95 24.86 22.99 -11.47
N ALA A 96 24.78 22.76 -10.16
CA ALA A 96 25.77 22.03 -9.38
C ALA A 96 25.65 20.49 -9.48
N THR A 97 24.45 19.95 -9.71
CA THR A 97 24.17 18.49 -9.66
C THR A 97 23.76 17.87 -11.00
N ALA A 98 23.56 18.66 -12.04
CA ALA A 98 23.19 18.21 -13.38
C ALA A 98 24.38 17.57 -14.14
N PRO A 99 24.19 17.05 -15.38
CA PRO A 99 25.26 16.54 -16.24
C PRO A 99 26.37 17.58 -16.54
N LEU A 100 26.18 18.82 -16.11
CA LEU A 100 26.95 20.00 -16.48
C LEU A 100 28.26 20.11 -15.72
N ALA A 101 28.28 19.58 -14.49
CA ALA A 101 29.45 19.51 -13.63
C ALA A 101 30.05 18.08 -13.57
N THR A 102 29.36 17.08 -14.14
CA THR A 102 29.83 15.69 -14.13
C THR A 102 30.99 15.53 -15.12
N PRO A 103 32.17 15.01 -14.69
CA PRO A 103 33.28 14.80 -15.60
C PRO A 103 32.89 13.87 -16.76
N ALA A 104 33.34 14.18 -17.98
CA ALA A 104 33.04 13.42 -19.21
C ALA A 104 33.22 11.90 -19.06
N ALA A 105 34.25 11.46 -18.32
CA ALA A 105 34.55 10.05 -18.07
C ALA A 105 33.56 9.35 -17.11
N ALA A 106 32.82 10.09 -16.29
CA ALA A 106 31.77 9.54 -15.43
C ALA A 106 30.43 9.46 -16.18
N LEU A 107 30.16 10.42 -17.06
CA LEU A 107 29.03 10.39 -17.99
C LEU A 107 29.14 9.24 -18.99
N ASP A 108 30.31 9.03 -19.58
CA ASP A 108 30.53 7.95 -20.55
C ASP A 108 30.34 6.56 -19.93
N ARG A 109 30.84 6.33 -18.72
CA ARG A 109 30.62 5.09 -17.96
C ARG A 109 29.16 4.79 -17.68
N ARG A 110 28.34 5.82 -17.47
CA ARG A 110 26.90 5.68 -17.22
C ARG A 110 26.12 5.48 -18.52
N ALA A 111 26.58 6.08 -19.62
CA ALA A 111 25.97 5.93 -20.94
C ALA A 111 26.17 4.52 -21.55
N THR A 112 27.17 3.76 -21.10
CA THR A 112 27.41 2.37 -21.55
C THR A 112 26.18 1.48 -21.38
N VAL A 113 25.39 1.68 -20.31
CA VAL A 113 24.14 0.94 -20.03
C VAL A 113 23.13 1.08 -21.16
N TYR A 114 23.03 2.28 -21.76
CA TYR A 114 22.19 2.53 -22.93
C TYR A 114 22.89 2.10 -24.22
N ARG A 115 24.22 2.24 -24.30
CA ARG A 115 25.00 1.90 -25.50
C ARG A 115 24.89 0.41 -25.87
N ASP A 116 24.88 -0.44 -24.86
CA ASP A 116 24.91 -1.90 -25.01
C ASP A 116 23.51 -2.52 -25.19
N SER A 117 22.46 -1.69 -25.14
CA SER A 117 21.07 -2.16 -25.23
C SER A 117 20.23 -1.28 -26.18
N PRO A 118 20.07 -1.69 -27.45
CA PRO A 118 19.17 -1.04 -28.42
C PRO A 118 17.73 -0.90 -27.90
N LEU A 119 17.29 -1.87 -27.10
CA LEU A 119 15.95 -1.92 -26.51
C LEU A 119 15.77 -0.85 -25.41
N LEU A 120 16.79 -0.64 -24.56
CA LEU A 120 16.77 0.43 -23.55
C LEU A 120 16.81 1.82 -24.21
N ARG A 121 17.58 1.99 -25.30
CA ARG A 121 17.56 3.25 -26.08
C ARG A 121 16.19 3.55 -26.68
N ALA A 122 15.55 2.56 -27.30
CA ALA A 122 14.22 2.74 -27.89
C ALA A 122 13.16 3.06 -26.82
N HIS A 123 13.21 2.38 -25.68
CA HIS A 123 12.29 2.62 -24.57
C HIS A 123 12.49 4.01 -23.94
N ALA A 124 13.73 4.40 -23.66
CA ALA A 124 14.04 5.70 -23.08
C ALA A 124 13.64 6.85 -24.03
N ARG A 125 13.79 6.69 -25.35
CA ARG A 125 13.30 7.66 -26.35
C ARG A 125 11.77 7.80 -26.34
N ALA A 126 11.04 6.68 -26.23
CA ALA A 126 9.58 6.71 -26.17
C ALA A 126 9.06 7.33 -24.85
N ALA A 127 9.69 6.98 -23.72
CA ALA A 127 9.38 7.57 -22.42
C ALA A 127 9.70 9.08 -22.39
N PHE A 128 10.82 9.48 -22.99
CA PHE A 128 11.22 10.88 -23.14
C PHE A 128 10.16 11.69 -23.91
N ALA A 129 9.76 11.26 -25.11
CA ALA A 129 8.77 11.96 -25.93
C ALA A 129 7.39 12.06 -25.24
N ALA A 130 7.00 11.03 -24.48
CA ALA A 130 5.75 11.02 -23.73
C ALA A 130 5.75 12.02 -22.57
N ARG A 131 6.87 12.13 -21.84
CA ARG A 131 7.02 13.06 -20.70
C ARG A 131 7.12 14.51 -21.16
N GLU A 132 7.90 14.79 -22.19
CA GLU A 132 8.00 16.12 -22.81
C GLU A 132 6.62 16.64 -23.27
N SER A 133 5.85 15.76 -23.94
CA SER A 133 4.49 16.07 -24.37
C SER A 133 3.52 16.30 -23.19
N ALA A 134 3.69 15.57 -22.09
CA ALA A 134 2.86 15.73 -20.90
C ALA A 134 3.18 17.03 -20.15
N LEU A 135 4.46 17.39 -20.05
CA LEU A 135 4.93 18.65 -19.47
C LEU A 135 4.44 19.85 -20.28
N ALA A 136 4.56 19.81 -21.61
CA ALA A 136 4.06 20.86 -22.50
C ALA A 136 2.54 21.08 -22.34
N ARG A 137 1.74 20.00 -22.30
CA ARG A 137 0.29 20.08 -22.07
C ARG A 137 -0.08 20.63 -20.69
N ALA A 138 0.67 20.26 -19.65
CA ALA A 138 0.45 20.77 -18.29
C ALA A 138 0.74 22.29 -18.18
N ILE A 139 1.73 22.77 -18.94
CA ILE A 139 2.07 24.19 -19.05
C ILE A 139 1.02 24.96 -19.85
N GLU A 140 0.59 24.44 -21.00
CA GLU A 140 -0.47 25.06 -21.84
C GLU A 140 -1.82 25.16 -21.13
N ALA A 141 -2.14 24.21 -20.24
CA ALA A 141 -3.36 24.23 -19.42
C ALA A 141 -3.35 25.33 -18.33
N GLY A 142 -2.27 26.11 -18.20
CA GLY A 142 -2.17 27.22 -17.26
C GLY A 142 -2.20 26.80 -15.78
N GLN A 143 -1.99 25.52 -15.48
CA GLN A 143 -2.14 24.97 -14.12
C GLN A 143 -0.92 25.16 -13.21
N LEU A 144 0.05 25.98 -13.62
CA LEU A 144 1.34 26.02 -12.93
C LEU A 144 1.62 27.34 -12.22
N ALA A 145 2.11 27.18 -10.98
CA ALA A 145 2.73 28.15 -10.08
C ALA A 145 1.83 28.89 -9.07
N THR A 146 1.05 28.17 -8.25
CA THR A 146 0.60 28.73 -6.94
C THR A 146 1.02 27.90 -5.73
N SER A 147 1.43 26.63 -5.89
CA SER A 147 1.90 25.78 -4.80
C SER A 147 3.39 25.43 -4.93
N PRO A 148 4.23 25.71 -3.92
CA PRO A 148 5.66 25.37 -3.91
C PRO A 148 5.97 23.89 -4.20
N GLY A 149 5.13 22.97 -3.71
CA GLY A 149 5.34 21.52 -3.91
C GLY A 149 5.15 21.06 -5.35
N VAL A 150 4.22 21.69 -6.09
CA VAL A 150 3.98 21.38 -7.51
C VAL A 150 5.13 21.91 -8.38
N MET A 151 5.66 23.09 -8.04
CA MET A 151 6.83 23.65 -8.73
C MET A 151 8.08 22.78 -8.52
N ALA A 152 8.30 22.30 -7.28
CA ALA A 152 9.41 21.40 -6.97
C ALA A 152 9.34 20.08 -7.77
N ALA A 153 8.15 19.46 -7.85
CA ALA A 153 7.96 18.22 -8.59
C ALA A 153 8.24 18.37 -10.10
N LEU A 154 7.83 19.50 -10.70
CA LEU A 154 8.09 19.78 -12.11
C LEU A 154 9.55 20.08 -12.42
N LEU A 155 10.23 20.77 -11.51
CA LEU A 155 11.67 21.04 -11.65
C LEU A 155 12.49 19.76 -11.52
N LEU A 156 12.12 18.85 -10.63
CA LEU A 156 12.72 17.52 -10.52
C LEU A 156 12.52 16.69 -11.80
N ALA A 157 11.32 16.75 -12.39
CA ALA A 157 11.04 16.11 -13.66
C ALA A 157 11.93 16.67 -14.79
N ALA A 158 12.05 18.00 -14.90
CA ALA A 158 12.89 18.65 -15.90
C ALA A 158 14.39 18.32 -15.76
N VAL A 159 14.91 18.23 -14.53
CA VAL A 159 16.30 17.82 -14.26
C VAL A 159 16.51 16.36 -14.68
N ARG A 160 15.56 15.47 -14.40
CA ARG A 160 15.62 14.06 -14.82
C ARG A 160 15.62 13.92 -16.34
N GLU A 161 14.75 14.67 -17.02
CA GLU A 161 14.69 14.70 -18.49
C GLU A 161 16.01 15.15 -19.12
N ALA A 162 16.65 16.19 -18.58
CA ALA A 162 17.94 16.67 -19.07
C ALA A 162 19.07 15.65 -18.89
N TRP A 163 19.06 14.89 -17.80
CA TRP A 163 20.01 13.81 -17.52
C TRP A 163 19.83 12.64 -18.49
N GLU A 164 18.60 12.15 -18.65
CA GLU A 164 18.29 11.01 -19.53
C GLU A 164 18.60 11.35 -20.99
N SER A 165 18.32 12.59 -21.42
CA SER A 165 18.64 13.08 -22.77
C SER A 165 20.16 13.10 -23.05
N ALA A 166 20.97 13.57 -22.10
CA ALA A 166 22.43 13.57 -22.24
C ALA A 166 23.01 12.14 -22.34
N LEU A 167 22.51 11.21 -21.52
CA LEU A 167 22.97 9.81 -21.53
C LEU A 167 22.62 9.09 -22.84
N LEU A 168 21.43 9.35 -23.40
CA LEU A 168 21.02 8.77 -24.68
C LEU A 168 21.89 9.27 -25.85
N MET A 169 22.23 10.55 -25.86
CA MET A 169 23.09 11.14 -26.89
C MET A 169 24.53 10.56 -26.83
N LEU A 170 25.09 10.44 -25.63
CA LEU A 170 26.36 9.75 -25.38
C LEU A 170 26.35 8.27 -25.78
N ALA A 171 25.21 7.59 -25.62
CA ALA A 171 25.04 6.19 -25.99
C ALA A 171 25.00 5.95 -27.50
N GLU A 172 24.83 7.01 -28.30
CA GLU A 172 24.73 6.99 -29.76
C GLU A 172 26.02 7.42 -30.47
N LYS A 173 27.13 7.45 -29.70
CA LYS A 173 28.51 7.77 -30.11
C LYS A 173 28.81 9.26 -30.29
N GLU A 174 28.05 10.14 -29.64
CA GLU A 174 28.42 11.55 -29.58
C GLU A 174 29.44 11.86 -28.48
N ASN A 175 30.21 12.94 -28.65
CA ASN A 175 31.22 13.36 -27.69
C ASN A 175 30.55 13.75 -26.36
N PRO A 176 31.08 13.31 -25.20
CA PRO A 176 30.61 13.72 -23.88
C PRO A 176 30.38 15.23 -23.71
N GLY A 177 31.20 16.08 -24.35
CA GLY A 177 31.03 17.53 -24.32
C GLY A 177 29.74 18.01 -25.00
N ASP A 178 29.39 17.41 -26.13
CA ASP A 178 28.21 17.76 -26.93
C ASP A 178 26.92 17.24 -26.30
N ALA A 179 26.97 16.03 -25.75
CA ALA A 179 25.86 15.45 -24.99
C ALA A 179 25.55 16.24 -23.70
N ALA A 180 26.59 16.65 -22.96
CA ALA A 180 26.43 17.54 -21.82
C ALA A 180 25.86 18.91 -22.25
N ALA A 181 26.30 19.45 -23.40
CA ALA A 181 25.76 20.70 -23.94
C ALA A 181 24.31 20.56 -24.40
N HIS A 182 23.89 19.40 -24.89
CA HIS A 182 22.51 19.12 -25.23
C HIS A 182 21.64 19.00 -23.98
N GLY A 183 22.08 18.26 -22.96
CA GLY A 183 21.42 18.23 -21.65
C GLY A 183 21.26 19.63 -21.04
N ARG A 184 22.27 20.52 -21.17
CA ARG A 184 22.15 21.95 -20.82
C ARG A 184 20.98 22.61 -21.51
N ARG A 185 20.92 22.47 -22.83
CA ARG A 185 19.89 23.13 -23.65
C ARG A 185 18.50 22.60 -23.29
N SER A 186 18.34 21.30 -23.10
CA SER A 186 17.06 20.69 -22.70
C SER A 186 16.60 21.19 -21.32
N LEU A 187 17.51 21.25 -20.34
CA LEU A 187 17.21 21.81 -19.01
C LEU A 187 16.84 23.30 -19.08
N MET A 188 17.62 24.10 -19.82
CA MET A 188 17.38 25.53 -19.95
C MET A 188 16.08 25.82 -20.71
N ASN A 189 15.72 25.01 -21.70
CA ASN A 189 14.44 25.12 -22.41
C ASN A 189 13.26 24.80 -21.47
N ALA A 190 13.35 23.75 -20.66
CA ALA A 190 12.33 23.41 -19.67
C ALA A 190 12.19 24.51 -18.60
N LEU A 191 13.30 25.06 -18.11
CA LEU A 191 13.30 26.20 -17.18
C LEU A 191 12.73 27.47 -17.80
N ASP A 192 13.06 27.77 -19.07
CA ASP A 192 12.53 28.91 -19.80
C ASP A 192 11.01 28.76 -20.01
N LEU A 193 10.53 27.56 -20.37
CA LEU A 193 9.10 27.25 -20.46
C LEU A 193 8.36 27.43 -19.12
N LEU A 194 8.98 27.03 -18.01
CA LEU A 194 8.45 27.27 -16.65
C LEU A 194 8.45 28.76 -16.29
N SER A 195 9.43 29.53 -16.76
CA SER A 195 9.58 30.97 -16.50
C SER A 195 8.65 31.86 -17.33
N ARG A 196 8.24 31.41 -18.53
CA ARG A 196 7.34 32.12 -19.45
C ARG A 196 5.87 32.10 -19.00
N SER A 197 5.54 31.38 -17.92
CA SER A 197 4.25 31.45 -17.24
C SER A 197 4.06 32.82 -16.55
N ARG A 198 3.77 33.87 -17.34
CA ARG A 198 3.45 35.20 -16.80
C ARG A 198 2.13 35.15 -16.04
N ALA A 199 2.21 35.40 -14.74
CA ALA A 199 1.11 36.02 -14.00
C ALA A 199 0.79 37.40 -14.58
N PRO A 200 -0.50 37.79 -14.60
CA PRO A 200 -0.80 39.21 -14.46
C PRO A 200 -1.91 39.42 -13.43
N VAL A 201 -1.60 40.13 -12.35
CA VAL A 201 -2.44 41.25 -11.91
C VAL A 201 -1.53 42.36 -11.37
N ARG A 202 -1.35 43.41 -12.17
CA ARG A 202 -0.97 44.73 -11.67
C ARG A 202 -2.25 45.40 -11.15
N THR A 203 -2.27 45.81 -9.89
CA THR A 203 -3.07 46.97 -9.48
C THR A 203 -2.14 47.97 -8.82
N SER A 204 -1.92 49.07 -9.53
CA SER A 204 -1.30 50.30 -9.05
C SER A 204 -2.01 50.82 -7.80
N ARG A 205 -1.24 51.22 -6.78
CA ARG A 205 -1.74 52.14 -5.75
C ARG A 205 -2.08 53.49 -6.38
N PRO A 206 -3.17 54.12 -5.92
CA PRO A 206 -3.06 55.47 -5.41
C PRO A 206 -3.54 55.55 -3.95
N ARG A 207 -2.91 56.46 -3.19
CA ARG A 207 -3.26 56.81 -1.81
C ARG A 207 -4.67 57.40 -1.76
N SER A 208 -5.54 56.85 -0.92
CA SER A 208 -6.58 57.62 -0.20
C SER A 208 -6.94 56.85 1.07
N THR A 209 -7.20 57.61 2.14
CA THR A 209 -7.53 57.19 3.51
C THR A 209 -8.77 56.29 3.56
N PRO A 210 -8.87 55.35 4.52
CA PRO A 210 -9.98 54.41 4.58
C PRO A 210 -11.28 55.08 5.09
N PRO A 211 -12.45 54.80 4.51
CA PRO A 211 -13.72 55.00 5.19
C PRO A 211 -13.96 53.87 6.20
N GLU A 212 -14.45 54.24 7.38
CA GLU A 212 -14.68 53.48 8.62
C GLU A 212 -15.63 52.26 8.55
N THR A 213 -15.93 51.70 7.37
CA THR A 213 -17.02 50.72 7.22
C THR A 213 -16.59 49.26 6.99
N LEU A 214 -15.31 48.91 7.15
CA LEU A 214 -14.80 47.54 6.92
C LEU A 214 -14.87 46.60 8.15
N ASP A 215 -15.25 47.10 9.33
CA ASP A 215 -15.40 46.29 10.55
C ASP A 215 -16.67 45.41 10.58
N LEU A 216 -17.57 45.54 9.60
CA LEU A 216 -18.83 44.78 9.56
C LEU A 216 -18.78 43.49 8.73
N LEU A 217 -17.68 43.21 8.03
CA LEU A 217 -17.54 42.01 7.17
C LEU A 217 -16.62 40.93 7.73
N ASN A 218 -16.00 41.17 8.88
CA ASN A 218 -15.14 40.19 9.54
C ASN A 218 -15.50 40.13 11.03
N PRO A 219 -16.60 39.45 11.42
CA PRO A 219 -16.78 39.15 12.83
C PRO A 219 -15.54 38.38 13.30
N PRO A 220 -14.97 38.69 14.48
CA PRO A 220 -13.87 37.91 15.02
C PRO A 220 -14.30 36.44 15.04
N GLY A 221 -13.47 35.57 14.44
CA GLY A 221 -13.71 34.14 14.46
C GLY A 221 -13.97 33.69 15.91
N PRO A 222 -14.83 32.67 16.13
CA PRO A 222 -15.15 32.23 17.48
C PRO A 222 -13.86 31.98 18.25
N ALA A 223 -13.76 32.56 19.46
CA ALA A 223 -12.61 32.41 20.34
C ALA A 223 -12.21 30.92 20.46
N PRO A 224 -10.91 30.60 20.65
CA PRO A 224 -10.46 29.22 20.79
C PRO A 224 -11.32 28.53 21.85
N ARG A 225 -12.10 27.51 21.46
CA ARG A 225 -12.86 26.71 22.44
C ARG A 225 -11.84 26.07 23.38
N GLU A 226 -11.85 26.45 24.65
CA GLU A 226 -10.98 25.88 25.70
C GLU A 226 -11.12 24.35 25.64
N ARG A 227 -10.11 23.63 25.14
CA ARG A 227 -10.18 22.16 24.96
C ARG A 227 -10.51 21.52 26.30
N VAL A 228 -11.52 20.66 26.32
CA VAL A 228 -11.92 19.95 27.53
C VAL A 228 -10.76 19.07 27.99
N SER A 229 -10.20 19.37 29.16
CA SER A 229 -9.01 18.75 29.72
C SER A 229 -9.27 18.27 31.15
N ILE A 230 -8.39 17.42 31.69
CA ILE A 230 -8.50 16.94 33.08
C ILE A 230 -8.47 18.10 34.08
N VAL A 231 -7.75 19.18 33.75
CA VAL A 231 -7.67 20.40 34.56
C VAL A 231 -9.01 21.13 34.57
N ARG A 232 -9.71 21.17 33.42
CA ARG A 232 -11.04 21.79 33.33
C ARG A 232 -12.09 20.98 34.08
N VAL A 233 -12.02 19.64 34.01
CA VAL A 233 -12.88 18.75 34.82
C VAL A 233 -12.64 18.97 36.31
N ALA A 234 -11.37 19.06 36.73
CA ALA A 234 -10.99 19.31 38.11
C ALA A 234 -11.55 20.65 38.62
N ARG A 235 -11.47 21.71 37.80
CA ARG A 235 -12.03 23.03 38.09
C ARG A 235 -13.56 22.99 38.27
N VAL A 236 -14.28 22.31 37.38
CA VAL A 236 -15.75 22.20 37.45
C VAL A 236 -16.21 21.33 38.61
N ALA A 237 -15.49 20.25 38.91
CA ALA A 237 -15.78 19.36 40.04
C ALA A 237 -15.31 19.91 41.41
N GLY A 238 -14.54 21.01 41.43
CA GLY A 238 -14.00 21.60 42.66
C GLY A 238 -12.94 20.74 43.35
N VAL A 239 -12.13 20.00 42.58
CA VAL A 239 -11.10 19.08 43.09
C VAL A 239 -9.76 19.28 42.36
N SER A 240 -8.71 18.57 42.80
CA SER A 240 -7.43 18.54 42.07
C SER A 240 -7.49 17.64 40.82
N ALA A 241 -6.64 17.91 39.82
CA ALA A 241 -6.49 17.04 38.65
C ALA A 241 -6.07 15.61 39.04
N THR A 242 -5.31 15.47 40.13
CA THR A 242 -4.92 14.19 40.72
C THR A 242 -6.12 13.42 41.25
N THR A 243 -7.08 14.10 41.89
CA THR A 243 -8.34 13.50 42.38
C THR A 243 -9.22 13.01 41.22
N VAL A 244 -9.29 13.78 40.12
CA VAL A 244 -9.98 13.35 38.88
C VAL A 244 -9.30 12.11 38.29
N SER A 245 -7.97 12.09 38.24
CA SER A 245 -7.20 10.94 37.75
C SER A 245 -7.41 9.68 38.60
N HIS A 246 -7.48 9.81 39.93
CA HIS A 246 -7.77 8.68 40.83
C HIS A 246 -9.21 8.18 40.66
N THR A 247 -10.17 9.10 40.49
CA THR A 247 -11.57 8.76 40.22
C THR A 247 -11.73 7.95 38.94
N LEU A 248 -10.98 8.30 37.88
CA LEU A 248 -11.00 7.61 36.59
C LEU A 248 -10.24 6.27 36.59
N ASN A 249 -9.11 6.18 37.32
CA ASN A 249 -8.22 5.02 37.27
C ASN A 249 -8.37 4.04 38.46
N GLY A 250 -9.18 4.37 39.47
CA GLY A 250 -9.46 3.50 40.63
C GLY A 250 -8.29 3.24 41.59
N ARG A 251 -7.14 3.91 41.40
CA ARG A 251 -5.89 3.61 42.13
C ARG A 251 -5.87 3.99 43.61
N ARG A 252 -6.76 4.88 44.05
CA ARG A 252 -6.92 5.27 45.45
C ARG A 252 -8.41 5.45 45.75
N PRO A 253 -8.87 5.12 46.97
CA PRO A 253 -10.23 5.39 47.38
C PRO A 253 -10.53 6.88 47.29
N VAL A 254 -11.62 7.24 46.60
CA VAL A 254 -12.17 8.60 46.55
C VAL A 254 -13.55 8.52 47.21
N ALA A 255 -13.83 9.43 48.15
CA ALA A 255 -15.13 9.50 48.81
C ALA A 255 -16.27 9.56 47.78
N ALA A 256 -17.34 8.82 48.01
CA ALA A 256 -18.45 8.65 47.06
C ALA A 256 -18.98 9.99 46.53
N GLU A 257 -19.22 10.94 47.43
CA GLU A 257 -19.70 12.28 47.08
C GLU A 257 -18.72 13.08 46.19
N THR A 258 -17.41 12.86 46.35
CA THR A 258 -16.39 13.50 45.49
C THR A 258 -16.29 12.79 44.14
N ARG A 259 -16.46 11.47 44.11
CA ARG A 259 -16.53 10.68 42.89
C ARG A 259 -17.71 11.10 42.01
N ASP A 260 -18.89 11.28 42.61
CA ASP A 260 -20.11 11.66 41.90
C ASP A 260 -20.00 13.07 41.29
N ARG A 261 -19.44 14.04 42.02
CA ARG A 261 -19.15 15.38 41.49
C ARG A 261 -18.21 15.35 40.29
N VAL A 262 -17.18 14.49 40.32
CA VAL A 262 -16.24 14.33 39.21
C VAL A 262 -16.91 13.68 37.99
N LEU A 263 -17.72 12.63 38.18
CA LEU A 263 -18.43 11.96 37.09
C LEU A 263 -19.45 12.88 36.43
N GLU A 264 -20.15 13.69 37.21
CA GLU A 264 -21.09 14.67 36.67
C GLU A 264 -20.38 15.78 35.89
N ALA A 265 -19.25 16.30 36.39
CA ALA A 265 -18.43 17.26 35.65
C ALA A 265 -17.89 16.68 34.33
N ILE A 266 -17.50 15.39 34.31
CA ILE A 266 -17.08 14.68 33.09
C ILE A 266 -18.23 14.63 32.08
N ARG A 267 -19.43 14.25 32.53
CA ARG A 267 -20.63 14.14 31.70
C ARG A 267 -21.03 15.48 31.11
N GLN A 268 -21.05 16.53 31.94
CA GLN A 268 -21.38 17.91 31.53
C GLN A 268 -20.39 18.46 30.51
N LEU A 269 -19.10 18.17 30.68
CA LEU A 269 -18.06 18.68 29.80
C LEU A 269 -17.81 17.79 28.57
N GLY A 270 -18.37 16.58 28.52
CA GLY A 270 -18.05 15.59 27.49
C GLY A 270 -16.57 15.17 27.52
N TYR A 271 -15.92 15.23 28.69
CA TYR A 271 -14.50 14.89 28.80
C TYR A 271 -14.30 13.40 28.52
N ARG A 272 -13.34 13.10 27.65
CA ARG A 272 -12.85 11.74 27.43
C ARG A 272 -11.39 11.67 27.89
N PRO A 273 -11.01 10.66 28.69
CA PRO A 273 -9.61 10.45 29.05
C PRO A 273 -8.74 10.39 27.80
N ASN A 274 -7.64 11.13 27.78
CA ASN A 274 -6.70 11.09 26.67
C ASN A 274 -5.84 9.83 26.80
N VAL A 275 -6.09 8.85 25.94
CA VAL A 275 -5.36 7.58 25.90
C VAL A 275 -3.86 7.79 25.67
N LEU A 276 -3.45 8.79 24.87
CA LEU A 276 -2.05 9.14 24.64
C LEU A 276 -1.37 9.67 25.93
N ALA A 277 -2.07 10.50 26.70
CA ALA A 277 -1.54 11.01 27.97
C ALA A 277 -1.44 9.92 29.05
N ARG A 278 -2.31 8.90 28.99
CA ARG A 278 -2.21 7.71 29.83
C ARG A 278 -1.03 6.84 29.41
N GLY A 279 -0.83 6.64 28.09
CA GLY A 279 0.27 5.85 27.55
C GLY A 279 1.64 6.42 27.87
N LEU A 280 1.81 7.75 27.82
CA LEU A 280 3.04 8.43 28.26
C LEU A 280 3.39 8.17 29.74
N ARG A 281 2.39 7.92 30.59
CA ARG A 281 2.59 7.66 32.03
C ARG A 281 2.77 6.17 32.35
N THR A 282 2.31 5.28 31.47
CA THR A 282 2.44 3.82 31.63
C THR A 282 3.52 3.21 30.75
N ASN A 283 4.12 4.01 29.86
CA ASN A 283 5.00 3.56 28.78
C ASN A 283 4.40 2.41 27.95
N ARG A 284 3.07 2.45 27.76
CA ARG A 284 2.30 1.45 27.01
C ARG A 284 1.19 2.14 26.24
N SER A 285 1.13 1.92 24.93
CA SER A 285 0.06 2.47 24.08
C SER A 285 -1.26 1.72 24.25
N GLN A 286 -1.22 0.48 24.75
CA GLN A 286 -2.33 -0.47 24.69
C GLN A 286 -2.84 -0.69 23.26
N THR A 287 -1.93 -0.63 22.30
CA THR A 287 -2.24 -0.90 20.89
C THR A 287 -1.35 -1.99 20.34
N VAL A 288 -1.91 -2.86 19.51
CA VAL A 288 -1.17 -3.84 18.73
C VAL A 288 -1.35 -3.50 17.25
N GLY A 289 -0.25 -3.50 16.50
CA GLY A 289 -0.29 -3.36 15.05
C GLY A 289 -0.56 -4.72 14.39
N LEU A 290 -1.43 -4.76 13.38
CA LEU A 290 -1.60 -5.87 12.47
C LEU A 290 -1.30 -5.39 11.04
N VAL A 291 -0.25 -5.92 10.43
CA VAL A 291 0.11 -5.64 9.03
C VAL A 291 -0.38 -6.79 8.16
N ILE A 292 -1.17 -6.50 7.11
CA ILE A 292 -1.76 -7.51 6.22
C ILE A 292 -1.57 -7.11 4.75
N PRO A 293 -1.61 -8.07 3.81
CA PRO A 293 -1.39 -7.77 2.41
C PRO A 293 -2.65 -7.25 1.73
N ASP A 294 -3.83 -7.77 2.06
CA ASP A 294 -5.07 -7.37 1.39
C ASP A 294 -6.29 -7.50 2.32
N ILE A 295 -6.85 -6.37 2.76
CA ILE A 295 -8.08 -6.33 3.58
C ILE A 295 -9.32 -6.83 2.84
N THR A 296 -9.28 -6.89 1.50
CA THR A 296 -10.42 -7.34 0.69
C THR A 296 -10.50 -8.86 0.57
N ASN A 297 -9.39 -9.58 0.83
CA ASN A 297 -9.42 -11.03 0.94
C ASN A 297 -10.00 -11.44 2.31
N PRO A 298 -11.16 -12.15 2.37
CA PRO A 298 -11.85 -12.49 3.62
C PRO A 298 -11.03 -13.29 4.65
N PHE A 299 -9.93 -13.94 4.23
CA PHE A 299 -8.99 -14.57 5.15
C PHE A 299 -8.47 -13.58 6.21
N TYR A 300 -8.04 -12.37 5.81
CA TYR A 300 -7.41 -11.42 6.72
C TYR A 300 -8.38 -10.74 7.69
N PRO A 301 -9.60 -10.32 7.31
CA PRO A 301 -10.62 -9.89 8.26
C PRO A 301 -10.99 -10.97 9.29
N ALA A 302 -11.06 -12.24 8.88
CA ALA A 302 -11.31 -13.35 9.82
C ALA A 302 -10.15 -13.54 10.81
N LEU A 303 -8.91 -13.40 10.33
CA LEU A 303 -7.70 -13.39 11.16
C LEU A 303 -7.72 -12.22 12.16
N ALA A 304 -7.93 -10.99 11.67
CA ALA A 304 -8.02 -9.79 12.50
C ALA A 304 -9.11 -9.94 13.58
N ARG A 305 -10.25 -10.51 13.21
CA ARG A 305 -11.31 -10.82 14.18
C ARG A 305 -10.87 -11.80 15.26
N GLY A 306 -10.11 -12.83 14.90
CA GLY A 306 -9.52 -13.79 15.83
C GLY A 306 -8.55 -13.14 16.81
N LEU A 307 -7.66 -12.28 16.30
CA LEU A 307 -6.72 -11.50 17.10
C LEU A 307 -7.47 -10.58 18.07
N GLN A 308 -8.46 -9.86 17.56
CA GLN A 308 -9.30 -8.96 18.33
C GLN A 308 -10.10 -9.64 19.45
N ASP A 309 -10.57 -10.87 19.23
CA ASP A 309 -11.29 -11.65 20.23
C ASP A 309 -10.42 -11.91 21.49
N VAL A 310 -9.09 -11.90 21.35
CA VAL A 310 -8.13 -12.09 22.46
C VAL A 310 -7.65 -10.76 23.02
N LEU A 311 -7.34 -9.78 22.16
CA LEU A 311 -6.78 -8.50 22.58
C LEU A 311 -7.79 -7.61 23.32
N ARG A 312 -9.06 -7.56 22.88
CA ARG A 312 -10.06 -6.65 23.47
C ARG A 312 -10.34 -6.92 24.95
N PRO A 313 -10.56 -8.18 25.40
CA PRO A 313 -10.71 -8.48 26.82
C PRO A 313 -9.50 -8.06 27.67
N ALA A 314 -8.30 -8.08 27.09
CA ALA A 314 -7.07 -7.62 27.74
C ALA A 314 -6.87 -6.09 27.70
N GLY A 315 -7.83 -5.35 27.13
CA GLY A 315 -7.80 -3.88 27.04
C GLY A 315 -6.85 -3.34 25.98
N TYR A 316 -6.57 -4.12 24.95
CA TYR A 316 -5.79 -3.73 23.78
C TYR A 316 -6.67 -3.37 22.59
N ASP A 317 -6.32 -2.27 21.92
CA ASP A 317 -6.87 -1.89 20.62
C ASP A 317 -5.96 -2.41 19.50
N GLU A 318 -6.55 -2.67 18.33
CA GLU A 318 -5.85 -3.18 17.15
C GLU A 318 -5.78 -2.10 16.06
N ILE A 319 -4.62 -1.93 15.43
CA ILE A 319 -4.40 -1.03 14.30
C ILE A 319 -4.02 -1.86 13.08
N ILE A 320 -4.88 -1.88 12.06
CA ILE A 320 -4.65 -2.63 10.83
C ILE A 320 -3.97 -1.73 9.78
N SER A 321 -2.93 -2.25 9.12
CA SER A 321 -2.29 -1.63 7.96
C SER A 321 -2.30 -2.58 6.77
N ASN A 322 -2.77 -2.10 5.62
CA ASN A 322 -2.88 -2.83 4.38
C ASN A 322 -1.72 -2.49 3.43
N THR A 323 -1.03 -3.49 2.89
CA THR A 323 0.22 -3.30 2.13
C THR A 323 0.10 -3.61 0.64
N ASP A 324 -1.03 -4.15 0.17
CA ASP A 324 -1.22 -4.68 -1.19
C ASP A 324 -0.17 -5.74 -1.59
N GLY A 325 0.45 -6.40 -0.60
CA GLY A 325 1.54 -7.36 -0.83
C GLY A 325 2.81 -6.74 -1.40
N ASP A 326 2.98 -5.42 -1.33
CA ASP A 326 4.17 -4.72 -1.80
C ASP A 326 5.22 -4.60 -0.68
N ARG A 327 6.44 -5.11 -0.92
CA ARG A 327 7.53 -5.10 0.08
C ARG A 327 7.84 -3.70 0.63
N GLY A 328 7.83 -2.67 -0.23
CA GLY A 328 8.09 -1.30 0.18
C GLY A 328 7.03 -0.78 1.16
N ARG A 329 5.76 -1.11 0.89
CA ARG A 329 4.64 -0.78 1.78
C ARG A 329 4.63 -1.62 3.05
N GLU A 330 5.03 -2.89 2.99
CA GLU A 330 5.22 -3.73 4.18
C GLU A 330 6.22 -3.09 5.15
N ARG A 331 7.40 -2.71 4.64
CA ARG A 331 8.42 -2.01 5.43
C ARG A 331 7.91 -0.68 5.98
N ALA A 332 7.28 0.15 5.15
CA ALA A 332 6.72 1.42 5.60
C ALA A 332 5.64 1.23 6.69
N ALA A 333 4.83 0.17 6.59
CA ALA A 333 3.84 -0.16 7.60
C ALA A 333 4.50 -0.55 8.94
N ILE A 334 5.56 -1.36 8.92
CA ILE A 334 6.33 -1.71 10.12
C ILE A 334 6.93 -0.45 10.76
N GLU A 335 7.58 0.41 9.98
CA GLU A 335 8.14 1.69 10.45
C GLU A 335 7.06 2.58 11.08
N GLN A 336 5.87 2.63 10.49
CA GLN A 336 4.73 3.37 11.06
C GLN A 336 4.24 2.77 12.38
N MET A 337 4.22 1.44 12.53
CA MET A 337 3.83 0.79 13.80
C MET A 337 4.84 1.11 14.90
N ILE A 338 6.14 1.08 14.59
CA ILE A 338 7.20 1.49 15.52
C ILE A 338 7.03 2.96 15.91
N ALA A 339 6.82 3.85 14.94
CA ALA A 339 6.62 5.29 15.19
C ALA A 339 5.37 5.58 16.04
N ARG A 340 4.36 4.72 15.98
CA ARG A 340 3.14 4.79 16.80
C ARG A 340 3.33 4.18 18.19
N GLN A 341 4.48 3.62 18.49
CA GLN A 341 4.79 2.95 19.76
C GLN A 341 3.76 1.85 20.09
N VAL A 342 3.40 1.04 19.09
CA VAL A 342 2.57 -0.14 19.36
C VAL A 342 3.27 -1.03 20.38
N ASP A 343 2.50 -1.60 21.29
CA ASP A 343 3.04 -2.48 22.32
C ASP A 343 3.45 -3.82 21.71
N GLY A 344 2.81 -4.28 20.64
CA GLY A 344 3.13 -5.51 19.92
C GLY A 344 2.80 -5.42 18.42
N LEU A 345 3.41 -6.30 17.63
CA LEU A 345 3.27 -6.33 16.17
C LEU A 345 2.94 -7.74 15.68
N ALA A 346 1.77 -7.89 15.06
CA ALA A 346 1.41 -9.04 14.24
C ALA A 346 1.58 -8.69 12.76
N PHE A 347 2.12 -9.59 11.95
CA PHE A 347 2.35 -9.28 10.55
C PHE A 347 2.17 -10.51 9.64
N ALA A 348 1.31 -10.38 8.64
CA ALA A 348 1.03 -11.36 7.60
C ALA A 348 1.44 -10.77 6.25
N VAL A 349 2.63 -11.14 5.76
CA VAL A 349 3.27 -10.48 4.63
C VAL A 349 4.01 -11.49 3.77
N PHE A 350 4.17 -11.18 2.49
CA PHE A 350 4.69 -12.16 1.52
C PHE A 350 6.19 -12.01 1.28
N HIS A 351 6.74 -10.79 1.43
CA HIS A 351 8.09 -10.46 0.95
C HIS A 351 8.99 -9.79 1.99
N THR A 352 8.59 -9.82 3.26
CA THR A 352 9.38 -9.26 4.36
C THR A 352 10.50 -10.21 4.75
N HIS A 353 11.72 -9.69 4.81
CA HIS A 353 12.91 -10.42 5.23
C HIS A 353 13.29 -10.10 6.68
N ALA A 354 14.25 -10.84 7.22
CA ALA A 354 14.67 -10.67 8.60
C ALA A 354 15.17 -9.26 8.93
N GLU A 355 15.81 -8.60 7.98
CA GLU A 355 16.30 -7.23 8.09
C GLU A 355 15.17 -6.19 8.26
N ASP A 356 13.99 -6.46 7.71
CA ASP A 356 12.86 -5.53 7.73
C ASP A 356 12.18 -5.50 9.11
N LEU A 357 12.31 -6.60 9.89
CA LEU A 357 11.75 -6.73 11.25
C LEU A 357 12.73 -6.32 12.34
N ARG A 358 14.04 -6.29 12.04
CA ARG A 358 15.09 -5.93 13.00
C ARG A 358 14.80 -4.62 13.76
N PRO A 359 14.33 -3.53 13.12
CA PRO A 359 14.00 -2.29 13.84
C PRO A 359 12.92 -2.46 14.92
N ALA A 360 11.92 -3.32 14.69
CA ALA A 360 10.87 -3.60 15.68
C ALA A 360 11.42 -4.41 16.86
N ILE A 361 12.26 -5.41 16.56
CA ILE A 361 12.93 -6.25 17.56
C ILE A 361 13.87 -5.42 18.43
N GLU A 362 14.69 -4.56 17.83
CA GLU A 362 15.61 -3.65 18.54
C GLU A 362 14.86 -2.62 19.39
N ALA A 363 13.65 -2.22 18.99
CA ALA A 363 12.76 -1.38 19.78
C ALA A 363 12.09 -2.13 20.96
N GLY A 364 12.34 -3.44 21.11
CA GLY A 364 11.76 -4.27 22.17
C GLY A 364 10.28 -4.58 21.97
N ILE A 365 9.75 -4.43 20.75
CA ILE A 365 8.36 -4.73 20.42
C ILE A 365 8.26 -6.24 20.15
N PRO A 366 7.42 -7.01 20.87
CA PRO A 366 7.15 -8.39 20.53
C PRO A 366 6.55 -8.51 19.13
N VAL A 367 7.12 -9.40 18.33
CA VAL A 367 6.74 -9.62 16.93
C VAL A 367 6.23 -11.05 16.74
N VAL A 368 5.05 -11.19 16.14
CA VAL A 368 4.49 -12.49 15.72
C VAL A 368 4.23 -12.48 14.22
N ARG A 369 4.89 -13.39 13.51
CA ARG A 369 4.69 -13.65 12.09
C ARG A 369 3.46 -14.52 11.87
N LEU A 370 2.69 -14.18 10.83
CA LEU A 370 1.49 -14.89 10.41
C LEU A 370 1.70 -15.45 9.00
N GLY A 371 1.88 -16.76 8.90
CA GLY A 371 2.16 -17.44 7.62
C GLY A 371 3.64 -17.47 7.22
N GLY A 372 3.96 -18.42 6.35
CA GLY A 372 5.33 -18.72 5.94
C GLY A 372 6.11 -19.55 6.98
N THR A 373 7.21 -20.16 6.56
CA THR A 373 8.06 -21.06 7.39
C THR A 373 9.38 -20.45 7.84
N LEU A 374 9.61 -19.15 7.59
CA LEU A 374 10.86 -18.50 7.97
C LEU A 374 10.93 -18.27 9.48
N VAL A 375 11.71 -19.11 10.16
CA VAL A 375 12.07 -18.93 11.57
C VAL A 375 13.14 -17.84 11.68
N GLN A 376 12.91 -16.88 12.59
CA GLN A 376 13.83 -15.78 12.85
C GLN A 376 13.95 -15.54 14.34
N ASP A 377 15.18 -15.28 14.80
CA ASP A 377 15.45 -14.96 16.20
C ASP A 377 14.65 -13.73 16.65
N GLY A 378 13.97 -13.88 17.79
CA GLY A 378 13.15 -12.82 18.38
C GLY A 378 11.74 -12.68 17.78
N VAL A 379 11.38 -13.52 16.79
CA VAL A 379 10.05 -13.51 16.15
C VAL A 379 9.34 -14.83 16.46
N ASP A 380 8.13 -14.78 17.00
CA ASP A 380 7.27 -15.97 17.07
C ASP A 380 6.60 -16.19 15.71
N LEU A 381 6.24 -17.43 15.42
CA LEU A 381 5.61 -17.82 14.18
C LEU A 381 4.28 -18.53 14.45
N VAL A 382 3.20 -18.07 13.82
CA VAL A 382 1.89 -18.72 13.85
C VAL A 382 1.41 -18.86 12.42
N HIS A 383 1.18 -20.09 11.95
CA HIS A 383 0.80 -20.31 10.56
C HIS A 383 -0.05 -21.55 10.37
N SER A 384 -0.67 -21.62 9.21
CA SER A 384 -1.25 -22.85 8.67
C SER A 384 -0.17 -23.75 8.10
N ASP A 385 -0.42 -25.06 8.11
CA ASP A 385 0.35 -26.01 7.31
C ASP A 385 -0.05 -25.90 5.83
N ASP A 386 0.51 -24.91 5.14
CA ASP A 386 0.20 -24.59 3.74
C ASP A 386 0.70 -25.67 2.77
N GLU A 387 1.90 -26.20 3.01
CA GLU A 387 2.46 -27.30 2.22
C GLU A 387 1.66 -28.59 2.41
N GLY A 388 1.42 -29.00 3.66
CA GLY A 388 0.63 -30.19 3.98
C GLY A 388 -0.80 -30.08 3.49
N GLY A 389 -1.43 -28.90 3.64
CA GLY A 389 -2.78 -28.63 3.15
C GLY A 389 -2.88 -28.75 1.63
N ALA A 390 -1.93 -28.19 0.88
CA ALA A 390 -1.92 -28.31 -0.58
C ALA A 390 -1.60 -29.74 -1.06
N ALA A 391 -0.75 -30.47 -0.33
CA ALA A 391 -0.50 -31.88 -0.58
C ALA A 391 -1.75 -32.74 -0.33
N GLU A 392 -2.53 -32.45 0.71
CA GLU A 392 -3.82 -33.10 0.98
C GLU A 392 -4.85 -32.79 -0.12
N ALA A 393 -5.00 -31.52 -0.51
CA ALA A 393 -5.89 -31.12 -1.60
C ALA A 393 -5.56 -31.84 -2.92
N THR A 394 -4.26 -31.95 -3.24
CA THR A 394 -3.81 -32.65 -4.45
C THR A 394 -4.06 -34.15 -4.34
N ARG A 395 -3.81 -34.78 -3.19
CA ARG A 395 -4.14 -36.19 -2.94
C ARG A 395 -5.64 -36.45 -3.05
N TYR A 396 -6.48 -35.54 -2.60
CA TYR A 396 -7.93 -35.63 -2.77
C TYR A 396 -8.30 -35.69 -4.27
N LEU A 397 -7.84 -34.74 -5.08
CA LEU A 397 -8.09 -34.75 -6.53
C LEU A 397 -7.57 -36.03 -7.22
N LEU A 398 -6.37 -36.48 -6.86
CA LEU A 398 -5.82 -37.74 -7.37
C LEU A 398 -6.69 -38.95 -6.97
N GLY A 399 -7.19 -38.98 -5.74
CA GLY A 399 -8.09 -40.02 -5.23
C GLY A 399 -9.44 -40.04 -5.94
N ARG A 400 -9.90 -38.91 -6.47
CA ARG A 400 -11.10 -38.77 -7.30
C ARG A 400 -10.89 -39.21 -8.75
N GLY A 401 -9.65 -39.50 -9.14
CA GLY A 401 -9.30 -40.03 -10.46
C GLY A 401 -8.69 -39.00 -11.42
N TYR A 402 -8.63 -37.72 -11.03
CA TYR A 402 -7.98 -36.68 -11.83
C TYR A 402 -6.48 -36.95 -11.94
N ARG A 403 -5.89 -36.65 -13.10
CA ARG A 403 -4.47 -36.93 -13.36
C ARG A 403 -3.72 -35.75 -13.94
N ARG A 404 -4.39 -34.85 -14.66
CA ARG A 404 -3.78 -33.64 -15.20
C ARG A 404 -4.26 -32.44 -14.40
N ILE A 405 -3.76 -32.33 -13.18
CA ILE A 405 -4.17 -31.30 -12.24
C ILE A 405 -3.38 -30.02 -12.53
N GLY A 406 -4.06 -28.92 -12.84
CA GLY A 406 -3.49 -27.58 -12.89
C GLY A 406 -3.43 -26.95 -11.51
N PHE A 407 -2.52 -25.99 -11.33
CA PHE A 407 -2.40 -25.20 -10.11
C PHE A 407 -2.39 -23.72 -10.45
N VAL A 408 -3.31 -22.94 -9.87
CA VAL A 408 -3.36 -21.49 -10.06
C VAL A 408 -2.95 -20.79 -8.78
N CYS A 409 -1.87 -20.02 -8.84
CA CYS A 409 -1.26 -19.39 -7.67
C CYS A 409 -1.14 -17.87 -7.79
N GLY A 410 -0.96 -17.20 -6.66
CA GLY A 410 -0.51 -15.82 -6.62
C GLY A 410 0.93 -15.66 -7.13
N PRO A 411 1.49 -14.44 -7.07
CA PRO A 411 2.80 -14.15 -7.63
C PRO A 411 3.91 -14.63 -6.68
N GLY A 412 5.03 -15.07 -7.25
CA GLY A 412 6.29 -15.20 -6.53
C GLY A 412 6.78 -16.62 -6.22
N ALA A 413 7.99 -16.65 -5.64
CA ALA A 413 8.70 -17.82 -5.14
C ALA A 413 8.72 -17.89 -3.60
N GLU A 414 7.88 -17.08 -2.94
CA GLU A 414 7.87 -16.87 -1.49
C GLU A 414 6.44 -16.89 -0.92
N GLY A 415 6.32 -16.92 0.41
CA GLY A 415 5.05 -16.90 1.11
C GLY A 415 4.19 -18.16 0.86
N PRO A 416 2.85 -18.08 1.07
CA PRO A 416 1.97 -19.24 0.94
C PRO A 416 1.94 -19.79 -0.49
N ALA A 417 2.31 -18.99 -1.50
CA ALA A 417 2.41 -19.45 -2.88
C ALA A 417 3.46 -20.56 -3.04
N ALA A 418 4.66 -20.36 -2.49
CA ALA A 418 5.75 -21.31 -2.60
C ALA A 418 5.44 -22.63 -1.89
N GLU A 419 4.93 -22.55 -0.66
CA GLU A 419 4.60 -23.70 0.18
C GLU A 419 3.45 -24.53 -0.43
N ARG A 420 2.38 -23.88 -0.88
CA ARG A 420 1.27 -24.59 -1.53
C ARG A 420 1.69 -25.24 -2.86
N VAL A 421 2.54 -24.58 -3.65
CA VAL A 421 3.11 -25.19 -4.87
C VAL A 421 4.03 -26.38 -4.54
N ALA A 422 4.81 -26.29 -3.46
CA ALA A 422 5.66 -27.39 -3.00
C ALA A 422 4.81 -28.61 -2.61
N GLY A 423 3.74 -28.40 -1.84
CA GLY A 423 2.81 -29.45 -1.43
C GLY A 423 2.12 -30.12 -2.62
N TYR A 424 1.64 -29.32 -3.56
CA TYR A 424 1.08 -29.80 -4.83
C TYR A 424 2.07 -30.69 -5.61
N ARG A 425 3.30 -30.21 -5.81
CA ARG A 425 4.34 -30.97 -6.53
C ARG A 425 4.73 -32.26 -5.81
N SER A 426 4.87 -32.19 -4.48
CA SER A 426 5.22 -33.34 -3.63
C SER A 426 4.16 -34.44 -3.74
N ALA A 427 2.88 -34.09 -3.66
CA ALA A 427 1.77 -35.04 -3.80
C ALA A 427 1.70 -35.69 -5.19
N LEU A 428 1.91 -34.92 -6.27
CA LEU A 428 1.97 -35.46 -7.63
C LEU A 428 3.15 -36.43 -7.79
N ALA A 429 4.34 -36.04 -7.32
CA ALA A 429 5.53 -36.86 -7.40
C ALA A 429 5.35 -38.19 -6.63
N ALA A 430 4.76 -38.15 -5.44
CA ALA A 430 4.45 -39.34 -4.65
C ALA A 430 3.47 -40.30 -5.35
N ALA A 431 2.59 -39.78 -6.21
CA ALA A 431 1.66 -40.55 -7.02
C ALA A 431 2.22 -40.98 -8.40
N GLY A 432 3.46 -40.64 -8.72
CA GLY A 432 4.06 -40.90 -10.02
C GLY A 432 3.44 -40.09 -11.17
N VAL A 433 2.80 -38.95 -10.86
CA VAL A 433 2.19 -38.05 -11.84
C VAL A 433 3.14 -36.89 -12.13
N ALA A 434 3.35 -36.57 -13.40
CA ALA A 434 4.25 -35.49 -13.80
C ALA A 434 3.65 -34.11 -13.49
N ALA A 435 4.35 -33.31 -12.68
CA ALA A 435 4.03 -31.91 -12.45
C ALA A 435 4.64 -31.04 -13.56
N GLY A 436 3.95 -30.94 -14.70
CA GLY A 436 4.38 -30.11 -15.81
C GLY A 436 4.50 -28.63 -15.40
N PRO A 437 5.59 -27.92 -15.71
CA PRO A 437 5.73 -26.50 -15.36
C PRO A 437 4.63 -25.64 -16.01
N GLU A 438 4.09 -26.06 -17.15
CA GLU A 438 2.97 -25.41 -17.84
C GLU A 438 1.64 -25.51 -17.09
N LEU A 439 1.51 -26.46 -16.17
CA LEU A 439 0.32 -26.66 -15.35
C LEU A 439 0.28 -25.73 -14.13
N VAL A 440 1.30 -24.89 -13.91
CA VAL A 440 1.32 -23.90 -12.83
C VAL A 440 1.17 -22.50 -13.40
N ALA A 441 0.03 -21.85 -13.12
CA ALA A 441 -0.25 -20.49 -13.53
C ALA A 441 -0.04 -19.50 -12.37
N TYR A 442 1.05 -18.73 -12.42
CA TYR A 442 1.29 -17.62 -11.50
C TYR A 442 0.53 -16.37 -11.95
N THR A 443 -0.25 -15.80 -11.03
CA THR A 443 -1.15 -14.65 -11.22
C THR A 443 -1.22 -13.79 -9.96
N HIS A 444 -2.38 -13.23 -9.61
CA HIS A 444 -2.60 -12.48 -8.37
C HIS A 444 -3.60 -13.22 -7.47
N PHE A 445 -3.48 -13.06 -6.15
CA PHE A 445 -4.41 -13.61 -5.14
C PHE A 445 -5.79 -12.95 -5.15
N SER A 446 -6.40 -12.85 -6.32
CA SER A 446 -7.68 -12.19 -6.55
C SER A 446 -8.58 -13.06 -7.42
N ARG A 447 -9.88 -12.78 -7.39
CA ARG A 447 -10.85 -13.43 -8.27
C ARG A 447 -10.49 -13.28 -9.75
N HIS A 448 -10.06 -12.08 -10.15
CA HIS A 448 -9.62 -11.84 -11.53
C HIS A 448 -8.37 -12.65 -11.88
N GLY A 449 -7.39 -12.71 -10.96
CA GLY A 449 -6.18 -13.51 -11.13
C GLY A 449 -6.48 -14.99 -11.32
N GLY A 450 -7.39 -15.55 -10.50
CA GLY A 450 -7.86 -16.93 -10.64
C GLY A 450 -8.47 -17.23 -12.00
N GLY A 451 -9.40 -16.39 -12.47
CA GLY A 451 -10.04 -16.57 -13.78
C GLY A 451 -9.06 -16.45 -14.95
N ALA A 452 -8.10 -15.51 -14.88
CA ALA A 452 -7.06 -15.37 -15.89
C ALA A 452 -6.10 -16.59 -15.90
N GLY A 453 -5.75 -17.09 -14.72
CA GLY A 453 -4.88 -18.26 -14.57
C GLY A 453 -5.52 -19.53 -15.11
N VAL A 454 -6.78 -19.81 -14.77
CA VAL A 454 -7.52 -20.95 -15.32
C VAL A 454 -7.73 -20.82 -16.81
N SER A 455 -8.06 -19.63 -17.32
CA SER A 455 -8.19 -19.42 -18.77
C SER A 455 -6.92 -19.80 -19.51
N ARG A 456 -5.75 -19.40 -19.00
CA ARG A 456 -4.44 -19.78 -19.56
C ARG A 456 -4.21 -21.28 -19.56
N LEU A 457 -4.58 -21.97 -18.47
CA LEU A 457 -4.44 -23.42 -18.37
C LEU A 457 -5.40 -24.15 -19.34
N LEU A 458 -6.61 -23.63 -19.53
CA LEU A 458 -7.60 -24.19 -20.45
C LEU A 458 -7.25 -23.93 -21.92
N ASP A 459 -6.36 -22.99 -22.22
CA ASP A 459 -5.85 -22.70 -23.57
C ASP A 459 -4.64 -23.58 -23.95
N LEU A 460 -4.16 -24.44 -23.05
CA LEU A 460 -3.12 -25.43 -23.37
C LEU A 460 -3.65 -26.44 -24.41
N ALA A 461 -2.73 -26.98 -25.22
CA ALA A 461 -3.06 -28.03 -26.19
C ALA A 461 -3.72 -29.26 -25.52
N GLU A 462 -3.25 -29.58 -24.31
CA GLU A 462 -3.85 -30.55 -23.40
C GLU A 462 -4.22 -29.83 -22.10
N PRO A 463 -5.47 -29.36 -21.95
CA PRO A 463 -5.91 -28.66 -20.75
C PRO A 463 -6.00 -29.60 -19.55
N PRO A 464 -5.93 -29.08 -18.31
CA PRO A 464 -6.13 -29.89 -17.11
C PRO A 464 -7.57 -30.36 -16.93
N ASP A 465 -7.75 -31.50 -16.25
CA ASP A 465 -9.05 -32.06 -15.87
C ASP A 465 -9.52 -31.61 -14.48
N ALA A 466 -8.59 -31.07 -13.68
CA ALA A 466 -8.88 -30.42 -12.40
C ALA A 466 -7.94 -29.24 -12.17
N VAL A 467 -8.38 -28.23 -11.42
CA VAL A 467 -7.53 -27.12 -10.98
C VAL A 467 -7.60 -26.94 -9.47
N LEU A 468 -6.44 -26.92 -8.83
CA LEU A 468 -6.25 -26.48 -7.46
C LEU A 468 -5.89 -24.99 -7.48
N CYS A 469 -6.74 -24.15 -6.91
CA CYS A 469 -6.50 -22.74 -6.78
C CYS A 469 -5.90 -22.44 -5.41
N ALA A 470 -4.91 -21.56 -5.38
CA ALA A 470 -4.20 -21.23 -4.16
C ALA A 470 -5.09 -20.56 -3.13
N ASN A 471 -6.23 -19.97 -3.47
CA ASN A 471 -7.28 -19.62 -2.50
C ASN A 471 -8.68 -19.62 -3.12
N ASP A 472 -9.70 -19.46 -2.28
CA ASP A 472 -11.10 -19.50 -2.68
C ASP A 472 -11.51 -18.34 -3.58
N LEU A 473 -10.94 -17.14 -3.41
CA LEU A 473 -11.22 -16.04 -4.33
C LEU A 473 -10.77 -16.40 -5.75
N MET A 474 -9.58 -16.99 -5.88
CA MET A 474 -9.07 -17.46 -7.15
C MET A 474 -9.91 -18.62 -7.70
N ALA A 475 -10.35 -19.55 -6.85
CA ALA A 475 -11.22 -20.66 -7.21
C ALA A 475 -12.59 -20.17 -7.70
N ILE A 476 -13.17 -19.13 -7.09
CA ILE A 476 -14.39 -18.51 -7.58
C ILE A 476 -14.16 -17.92 -8.98
N GLY A 477 -13.03 -17.26 -9.20
CA GLY A 477 -12.63 -16.79 -10.53
C GLY A 477 -12.49 -17.92 -11.55
N ALA A 478 -12.00 -19.09 -11.12
CA ALA A 478 -11.94 -20.29 -11.94
C ALA A 478 -13.33 -20.80 -12.32
N LEU A 479 -14.28 -20.84 -11.37
CA LEU A 479 -15.69 -21.18 -11.65
C LEU A 479 -16.30 -20.24 -12.68
N ASP A 480 -16.05 -18.92 -12.56
CA ASP A 480 -16.54 -17.94 -13.54
C ASP A 480 -15.95 -18.17 -14.94
N ALA A 481 -14.64 -18.45 -15.02
CA ALA A 481 -13.97 -18.71 -16.28
C ALA A 481 -14.46 -20.01 -16.94
N ALA A 482 -14.68 -21.06 -16.17
CA ALA A 482 -15.25 -22.32 -16.63
C ALA A 482 -16.68 -22.13 -17.15
N GLY A 483 -17.53 -21.43 -16.37
CA GLY A 483 -18.89 -21.11 -16.76
C GLY A 483 -18.97 -20.24 -18.02
N GLY A 484 -18.07 -19.27 -18.16
CA GLY A 484 -17.96 -18.44 -19.37
C GLY A 484 -17.57 -19.22 -20.64
N ARG A 485 -16.94 -20.39 -20.47
CA ARG A 485 -16.62 -21.34 -21.56
C ARG A 485 -17.67 -22.44 -21.72
N GLY A 486 -18.73 -22.44 -20.92
CA GLY A 486 -19.77 -23.46 -20.93
C GLY A 486 -19.33 -24.82 -20.37
N LEU A 487 -18.23 -24.88 -19.62
CA LEU A 487 -17.73 -26.10 -18.98
C LEU A 487 -18.56 -26.44 -17.74
N ALA A 488 -18.96 -27.70 -17.61
CA ALA A 488 -19.58 -28.21 -16.40
C ALA A 488 -18.52 -28.42 -15.31
N VAL A 489 -18.79 -27.91 -14.11
CA VAL A 489 -17.97 -28.19 -12.92
C VAL A 489 -18.81 -29.07 -11.98
N PRO A 490 -18.33 -30.25 -11.54
CA PRO A 490 -16.98 -30.81 -11.72
C PRO A 490 -16.80 -31.68 -13.00
N GLY A 491 -17.81 -31.77 -13.86
CA GLY A 491 -17.87 -32.75 -14.95
C GLY A 491 -16.74 -32.64 -15.98
N ASP A 492 -16.57 -31.46 -16.58
CA ASP A 492 -15.52 -31.16 -17.56
C ASP A 492 -14.24 -30.65 -16.89
N LEU A 493 -14.38 -29.98 -15.74
CA LEU A 493 -13.28 -29.44 -14.96
C LEU A 493 -13.63 -29.46 -13.47
N ALA A 494 -12.86 -30.15 -12.65
CA ALA A 494 -12.94 -29.98 -11.20
C ALA A 494 -12.24 -28.69 -10.74
N VAL A 495 -12.82 -28.00 -9.78
CA VAL A 495 -12.26 -26.77 -9.21
C VAL A 495 -12.20 -26.93 -7.69
N MET A 496 -11.01 -26.78 -7.13
CA MET A 496 -10.78 -26.82 -5.68
C MET A 496 -10.11 -25.53 -5.21
N GLY A 497 -10.55 -25.00 -4.07
CA GLY A 497 -10.00 -23.80 -3.46
C GLY A 497 -9.14 -24.06 -2.21
N PHE A 498 -8.86 -22.97 -1.50
CA PHE A 498 -8.16 -22.94 -0.21
C PHE A 498 -8.67 -21.72 0.59
N ASP A 499 -8.87 -21.87 1.89
CA ASP A 499 -9.30 -20.90 2.91
C ASP A 499 -10.67 -21.18 3.56
N ASP A 500 -11.61 -21.79 2.84
CA ASP A 500 -13.02 -21.94 3.24
C ASP A 500 -13.71 -20.63 3.64
N ILE A 501 -13.60 -19.62 2.78
CA ILE A 501 -14.32 -18.35 2.97
C ILE A 501 -15.84 -18.58 2.84
N ASP A 502 -16.66 -17.74 3.47
CA ASP A 502 -18.13 -17.86 3.43
C ASP A 502 -18.68 -18.07 2.01
N ALA A 503 -18.13 -17.34 1.04
CA ALA A 503 -18.52 -17.41 -0.37
C ALA A 503 -18.34 -18.81 -0.99
N ALA A 504 -17.42 -19.64 -0.50
CA ALA A 504 -17.21 -21.01 -0.97
C ALA A 504 -18.49 -21.87 -0.84
N SER A 505 -19.29 -21.63 0.20
CA SER A 505 -20.58 -22.31 0.41
C SER A 505 -21.74 -21.72 -0.40
N LEU A 506 -21.58 -20.49 -0.92
CA LEU A 506 -22.64 -19.71 -1.57
C LEU A 506 -22.61 -19.82 -3.09
N VAL A 507 -21.43 -20.03 -3.69
CA VAL A 507 -21.28 -20.20 -5.14
C VAL A 507 -21.89 -21.51 -5.64
N ARG A 508 -22.08 -21.61 -6.96
CA ARG A 508 -22.62 -22.80 -7.63
C ARG A 508 -21.69 -23.21 -8.78
N PRO A 509 -21.21 -24.47 -8.81
CA PRO A 509 -21.33 -25.48 -7.73
C PRO A 509 -20.68 -24.98 -6.42
N ARG A 510 -21.15 -25.49 -5.27
CA ARG A 510 -20.53 -25.17 -3.98
C ARG A 510 -19.07 -25.63 -3.99
N LEU A 511 -18.17 -24.76 -3.55
CA LEU A 511 -16.73 -24.93 -3.72
C LEU A 511 -16.15 -25.92 -2.70
N THR A 512 -15.59 -27.03 -3.17
CA THR A 512 -14.70 -27.91 -2.42
C THR A 512 -13.39 -27.17 -2.15
N THR A 513 -12.89 -27.17 -0.91
CA THR A 513 -11.76 -26.34 -0.50
C THR A 513 -11.03 -26.91 0.73
N MET A 514 -9.83 -26.40 1.01
CA MET A 514 -9.17 -26.61 2.31
C MET A 514 -9.54 -25.49 3.27
N ALA A 515 -10.17 -25.77 4.39
CA ALA A 515 -10.39 -24.81 5.46
C ALA A 515 -9.07 -24.39 6.09
N ASN A 516 -8.71 -23.13 5.88
CA ASN A 516 -7.55 -22.49 6.51
C ASN A 516 -8.04 -21.69 7.73
N PRO A 517 -7.70 -22.09 8.96
CA PRO A 517 -8.38 -21.59 10.16
C PRO A 517 -7.92 -20.18 10.59
N ALA A 518 -8.21 -19.18 9.76
CA ALA A 518 -7.77 -17.79 9.92
C ALA A 518 -8.07 -17.20 11.31
N ARG A 519 -9.28 -17.43 11.82
CA ARG A 519 -9.70 -16.92 13.14
C ARG A 519 -8.92 -17.58 14.28
N GLU A 520 -8.55 -18.85 14.14
CA GLU A 520 -7.76 -19.58 15.15
C GLU A 520 -6.30 -19.14 15.11
N ILE A 521 -5.75 -18.91 13.92
CA ILE A 521 -4.43 -18.28 13.71
C ILE A 521 -4.40 -16.91 14.41
N GLY A 522 -5.41 -16.07 14.19
CA GLY A 522 -5.53 -14.78 14.86
C GLY A 522 -5.58 -14.90 16.39
N ARG A 523 -6.36 -15.86 16.93
CA ARG A 523 -6.44 -16.10 18.37
C ARG A 523 -5.09 -16.54 18.96
N ALA A 524 -4.42 -17.50 18.32
CA ALA A 524 -3.12 -17.98 18.74
C ALA A 524 -2.08 -16.84 18.74
N CYS A 525 -2.09 -16.00 17.69
CA CYS A 525 -1.27 -14.80 17.61
C CYS A 525 -1.53 -13.84 18.79
N GLY A 526 -2.80 -13.54 19.07
CA GLY A 526 -3.17 -12.66 20.18
C GLY A 526 -2.73 -13.20 21.54
N MET A 527 -2.90 -14.51 21.77
CA MET A 527 -2.44 -15.17 22.99
C MET A 527 -0.93 -15.04 23.14
N ARG A 528 -0.19 -15.33 22.07
CA ARG A 528 1.28 -15.25 22.06
C ARG A 528 1.78 -13.84 22.31
N LEU A 529 1.17 -12.84 21.69
CA LEU A 529 1.48 -11.43 21.95
C LEU A 529 1.23 -11.06 23.41
N LEU A 530 0.09 -11.44 23.99
CA LEU A 530 -0.21 -11.16 25.39
C LEU A 530 0.77 -11.84 26.36
N GLU A 531 1.18 -13.08 26.06
CA GLU A 531 2.22 -13.78 26.82
C GLU A 531 3.54 -13.02 26.79
N ARG A 532 4.02 -12.61 25.60
CA ARG A 532 5.22 -11.78 25.43
C ARG A 532 5.13 -10.47 26.20
N LEU A 533 3.95 -9.84 26.15
CA LEU A 533 3.65 -8.58 26.80
C LEU A 533 3.52 -8.67 28.33
N SER A 534 3.48 -9.88 28.89
CA SER A 534 3.51 -10.10 30.34
C SER A 534 4.91 -9.95 30.93
N GLY A 535 5.96 -10.21 30.13
CA GLY A 535 7.36 -10.14 30.55
C GLY A 535 7.86 -11.36 31.33
N GLU A 536 7.05 -12.42 31.43
CA GLU A 536 7.48 -13.66 32.10
C GLU A 536 8.65 -14.33 31.34
N PRO A 537 9.70 -14.82 32.02
CA PRO A 537 10.89 -15.38 31.36
C PRO A 537 10.58 -16.52 30.38
N ALA A 538 9.61 -17.37 30.71
CA ALA A 538 9.16 -18.46 29.84
C ALA A 538 8.50 -17.95 28.54
N ALA A 539 7.93 -16.75 28.56
CA ALA A 539 7.32 -16.14 27.39
C ALA A 539 8.34 -15.56 26.41
N LEU A 540 9.62 -15.43 26.78
CA LEU A 540 10.66 -14.81 25.93
C LEU A 540 11.23 -15.76 24.86
N ILE A 541 10.95 -17.06 24.94
CA ILE A 541 11.45 -18.06 23.99
C ILE A 541 10.61 -18.00 22.70
N PRO A 542 11.21 -17.84 21.50
CA PRO A 542 10.50 -17.97 20.23
C PRO A 542 9.76 -19.29 20.10
N MET A 543 8.50 -19.22 19.67
CA MET A 543 7.65 -20.38 19.44
C MET A 543 7.10 -20.39 18.02
N GLU A 544 7.00 -21.60 17.48
CA GLU A 544 6.28 -21.90 16.25
C GLU A 544 4.97 -22.62 16.62
N ILE A 545 3.86 -22.10 16.11
CA ILE A 545 2.52 -22.66 16.31
C ILE A 545 1.94 -22.96 14.93
N VAL A 546 1.83 -24.26 14.62
CA VAL A 546 1.26 -24.74 13.36
C VAL A 546 -0.19 -25.14 13.61
N ILE A 547 -1.11 -24.62 12.80
CA ILE A 547 -2.53 -24.97 12.84
C ILE A 547 -2.91 -25.69 11.54
N PRO A 548 -3.37 -26.95 11.60
CA PRO A 548 -3.60 -27.73 10.39
C PRO A 548 -4.81 -27.23 9.59
N ALA A 549 -4.65 -27.14 8.27
CA ALA A 549 -5.78 -26.99 7.34
C ALA A 549 -6.57 -28.31 7.25
N ARG A 550 -7.84 -28.25 6.84
CA ARG A 550 -8.72 -29.44 6.76
C ARG A 550 -9.53 -29.44 5.47
N LEU A 551 -9.68 -30.60 4.83
CA LEU A 551 -10.53 -30.72 3.66
C LEU A 551 -12.01 -30.45 3.99
N VAL A 552 -12.66 -29.66 3.14
CA VAL A 552 -14.11 -29.44 3.13
C VAL A 552 -14.66 -29.82 1.76
N GLU A 553 -15.19 -31.05 1.68
CA GLU A 553 -15.79 -31.60 0.46
C GLU A 553 -17.15 -30.95 0.16
N ARG A 554 -17.31 -30.49 -1.08
CA ARG A 554 -18.57 -29.94 -1.62
C ARG A 554 -18.81 -30.44 -3.05
N GLU A 555 -19.36 -29.61 -3.92
CA GLU A 555 -19.90 -30.02 -5.22
C GLU A 555 -18.87 -29.87 -6.36
N SER A 556 -17.83 -29.02 -6.20
CA SER A 556 -16.99 -28.58 -7.32
C SER A 556 -15.78 -29.45 -7.65
N ALA A 557 -15.44 -30.46 -6.84
CA ALA A 557 -14.33 -31.38 -7.07
C ALA A 557 -14.52 -32.73 -6.36
#